data_AF-A0A7C8EP86-F1
#
_entry.id   AF-A0A7C8EP86-F1
#
_cell.length_a   1.000
_cell.length_b   1.000
_cell.length_c   1.000
_cell.angle_alpha   90.00
_cell.angle_beta   90.00
_cell.angle_gamma   90.00
#
_symmetry.space_group_name_H-M   'P 1'
#
loop_
_entity.id
_entity.type
_entity.pdbx_description
1 polymer ?
#
loop_
_entity_poly.entity_id
_entity_poly.type
_entity_poly.pdbx_seq_one_letter_code
_entity_poly.pdbx_strand_id
1 'polypeptide(L)'
;MSLGLAAAYAMMIPMVWVMGMDTGVVFCRREDFDAIGGYDENLLCAEDVRFLLDLKRVGRSRRQKLARCTSAKAICSTRKFDEHGEWHYVKMLLTAPFYFVFSRKAFEKFARRYWYDNQR
;
A
#
# COMPACT_ATOMS: atom_id res chain seq x y z
N MET A 1 -6.15 15.21 -16.07
CA MET A 1 -5.31 14.54 -15.05
C MET A 1 -4.02 15.33 -14.93
N SER A 2 -3.64 15.78 -13.73
CA SER A 2 -2.41 16.57 -13.57
C SER A 2 -1.14 15.72 -13.76
N LEU A 3 0.00 16.35 -14.10
CA LEU A 3 1.28 15.68 -14.28
C LEU A 3 1.75 14.95 -13.01
N GLY A 4 1.61 15.55 -11.83
CA GLY A 4 2.05 14.91 -10.59
C GLY A 4 1.27 13.63 -10.27
N LEU A 5 -0.04 13.65 -10.51
CA LEU A 5 -0.91 12.46 -10.40
C LEU A 5 -0.56 11.39 -11.44
N ALA A 6 -0.33 11.80 -12.69
CA ALA A 6 0.08 10.89 -13.76
C ALA A 6 1.41 10.20 -13.44
N ALA A 7 2.40 10.97 -12.93
CA ALA A 7 3.70 10.44 -12.52
C ALA A 7 3.58 9.48 -11.34
N ALA A 8 2.83 9.85 -10.29
CA ALA A 8 2.55 9.00 -9.14
C ALA A 8 1.93 7.66 -9.56
N TYR A 9 0.92 7.71 -10.44
CA TYR A 9 0.27 6.52 -10.99
C TYR A 9 1.27 5.64 -11.79
N ALA A 10 2.07 6.25 -12.66
CA ALA A 10 3.08 5.55 -13.45
C ALA A 10 4.13 4.83 -12.59
N MET A 11 4.55 5.40 -11.45
CA MET A 11 5.48 4.72 -10.54
C MET A 11 4.84 3.56 -9.76
N MET A 12 3.54 3.62 -9.50
CA MET A 12 2.83 2.54 -8.79
C MET A 12 2.56 1.33 -9.68
N ILE A 13 2.38 1.52 -10.99
CA ILE A 13 2.06 0.42 -11.94
C ILE A 13 3.08 -0.73 -11.90
N PRO A 14 4.41 -0.49 -12.00
CA PRO A 14 5.39 -1.57 -11.91
C PRO A 14 5.30 -2.37 -10.61
N MET A 15 5.05 -1.69 -9.49
CA MET A 15 4.88 -2.34 -8.19
C MET A 15 3.66 -3.27 -8.18
N VAL A 16 2.53 -2.81 -8.74
CA VAL A 16 1.31 -3.62 -8.89
C VAL A 16 1.57 -4.87 -9.74
N TRP A 17 2.34 -4.76 -10.83
CA TRP A 17 2.68 -5.90 -11.68
C TRP A 17 3.60 -6.90 -10.99
N VAL A 18 4.66 -6.43 -10.33
CA VAL A 18 5.62 -7.29 -9.62
C VAL A 18 4.95 -8.02 -8.46
N MET A 19 4.14 -7.31 -7.68
CA MET A 19 3.47 -7.87 -6.51
C MET A 19 2.25 -8.72 -6.90
N GLY A 20 1.63 -8.41 -8.04
CA GLY A 20 0.41 -9.04 -8.52
C GLY A 20 -0.81 -8.70 -7.67
N MET A 21 -0.78 -7.57 -6.97
CA MET A 21 -1.80 -7.12 -6.03
C MET A 21 -2.11 -5.64 -6.23
N ASP A 22 -3.37 -5.26 -6.07
CA ASP A 22 -3.82 -3.88 -5.94
C ASP A 22 -4.19 -3.61 -4.48
N THR A 23 -3.58 -2.58 -3.91
CA THR A 23 -3.90 -2.11 -2.56
C THR A 23 -5.07 -1.16 -2.64
N GLY A 24 -6.16 -1.51 -1.98
CA GLY A 24 -7.46 -0.85 -2.10
C GLY A 24 -8.51 -1.69 -1.39
N VAL A 25 -9.58 -2.05 -2.08
CA VAL A 25 -10.63 -2.91 -1.51
C VAL A 25 -10.24 -4.37 -1.68
N VAL A 26 -10.02 -5.06 -0.56
CA VAL A 26 -9.61 -6.47 -0.53
C VAL A 26 -10.78 -7.33 -0.03
N PHE A 27 -11.02 -8.44 -0.72
CA PHE A 27 -11.94 -9.48 -0.27
C PHE A 27 -11.17 -10.76 -0.01
N CYS A 28 -11.45 -11.41 1.12
CA CYS A 28 -10.95 -12.73 1.44
C CYS A 28 -12.04 -13.52 2.17
N ARG A 29 -11.87 -14.85 2.26
CA ARG A 29 -12.75 -15.65 3.09
C ARG A 29 -12.41 -15.38 4.55
N ARG A 30 -13.43 -15.41 5.42
CA ARG A 30 -13.23 -15.26 6.86
C ARG A 30 -12.22 -16.27 7.41
N GLU A 31 -12.30 -17.53 6.98
CA GLU A 31 -11.34 -18.58 7.37
C GLU A 31 -9.88 -18.23 7.08
N ASP A 32 -9.63 -17.50 5.98
CA ASP A 32 -8.27 -17.09 5.61
C ASP A 32 -7.81 -15.88 6.43
N PHE A 33 -8.72 -14.94 6.70
CA PHE A 33 -8.44 -13.79 7.57
C PHE A 33 -8.07 -14.25 8.99
N ASP A 34 -8.89 -15.15 9.55
CA ASP A 34 -8.69 -15.71 10.89
C ASP A 34 -7.39 -16.55 10.94
N ALA A 35 -7.05 -17.29 9.88
CA ALA A 35 -5.80 -18.05 9.80
C ALA A 35 -4.54 -17.17 9.71
N ILE A 36 -4.64 -15.98 9.13
CA ILE A 36 -3.54 -15.00 9.08
C ILE A 36 -3.41 -14.25 10.41
N GLY A 37 -4.49 -14.13 11.17
CA GLY A 37 -4.58 -13.30 12.37
C GLY A 37 -4.94 -11.84 12.08
N GLY A 38 -5.51 -11.56 10.90
CA GLY A 38 -5.93 -10.24 10.47
C GLY A 38 -4.78 -9.30 10.07
N TYR A 39 -4.98 -7.99 10.28
CA TYR A 39 -3.99 -6.95 9.99
C TYR A 39 -2.98 -6.83 11.13
N ASP A 40 -1.69 -6.66 10.78
CA ASP A 40 -0.62 -6.46 11.77
C ASP A 40 -0.63 -5.01 12.28
N GLU A 41 -1.20 -4.80 13.46
CA GLU A 41 -1.29 -3.49 14.13
C GLU A 41 0.06 -2.90 14.55
N ASN A 42 1.15 -3.68 14.48
CA ASN A 42 2.50 -3.18 14.75
C ASN A 42 3.09 -2.40 13.57
N LEU A 43 2.44 -2.45 12.39
CA LEU A 43 2.84 -1.70 11.21
C LEU A 43 2.19 -0.32 11.22
N LEU A 44 3.01 0.72 11.04
CA LEU A 44 2.52 2.10 10.91
C LEU A 44 1.96 2.43 9.53
N CYS A 45 2.32 1.63 8.52
CA CYS A 45 1.80 1.75 7.17
C CYS A 45 2.03 0.44 6.41
N ALA A 46 1.31 0.30 5.30
CA ALA A 46 1.37 -0.87 4.42
C ALA A 46 0.90 -2.19 5.06
N GLU A 47 0.03 -2.12 6.08
CA GLU A 47 -0.66 -3.28 6.65
C GLU A 47 -1.39 -4.12 5.58
N ASP A 48 -2.05 -3.46 4.62
CA ASP A 48 -2.72 -4.12 3.48
C ASP A 48 -1.75 -4.92 2.60
N VAL A 49 -0.57 -4.37 2.34
CA VAL A 49 0.45 -5.06 1.54
C VAL A 49 0.91 -6.31 2.30
N ARG A 50 1.13 -6.18 3.61
CA ARG A 50 1.55 -7.31 4.44
C ARG A 50 0.48 -8.40 4.47
N PHE A 51 -0.76 -8.00 4.71
CA PHE A 51 -1.91 -8.91 4.71
C PHE A 51 -2.05 -9.65 3.38
N LEU A 52 -1.96 -8.95 2.24
CA LEU A 52 -2.04 -9.57 0.91
C LEU A 52 -0.87 -10.53 0.63
N LEU A 53 0.34 -10.23 1.11
CA LEU A 53 1.48 -11.15 1.02
C LEU A 53 1.26 -12.43 1.82
N ASP A 54 0.70 -12.31 3.03
CA ASP A 54 0.38 -13.46 3.87
C ASP A 54 -0.78 -14.28 3.29
N LEU A 55 -1.81 -13.63 2.74
CA LEU A 55 -2.89 -14.29 1.99
C LEU A 55 -2.37 -15.03 0.76
N LYS A 56 -1.41 -14.45 0.03
CA LYS A 56 -0.73 -15.13 -1.09
C LYS A 56 0.03 -16.36 -0.63
N ARG A 57 0.64 -16.35 0.57
CA ARG A 57 1.32 -17.52 1.15
C ARG A 57 0.35 -18.62 1.51
N VAL A 58 -0.76 -18.29 2.19
CA VAL A 58 -1.84 -19.25 2.50
C VAL A 58 -2.38 -19.87 1.21
N GLY A 59 -2.70 -19.04 0.22
CA GLY A 59 -3.20 -19.50 -1.08
C GLY A 59 -2.22 -20.44 -1.80
N ARG A 60 -0.91 -20.15 -1.78
CA ARG A 60 0.12 -21.01 -2.39
C ARG A 60 0.12 -22.43 -1.82
N SER A 61 -0.02 -22.58 -0.50
CA SER A 61 -0.11 -23.91 0.13
C SER A 61 -1.30 -24.73 -0.37
N ARG A 62 -2.36 -24.04 -0.83
CA ARG A 62 -3.62 -24.61 -1.36
C ARG A 62 -3.72 -24.56 -2.89
N ARG A 63 -2.64 -24.22 -3.59
CA ARG A 63 -2.61 -24.02 -5.06
C ARG A 63 -3.62 -22.96 -5.57
N GLN A 64 -3.92 -21.98 -4.74
CA GLN A 64 -4.77 -20.82 -5.05
C GLN A 64 -3.91 -19.59 -5.38
N LYS A 65 -4.51 -18.63 -6.08
CA LYS A 65 -3.86 -17.36 -6.46
C LYS A 65 -4.75 -16.19 -6.10
N LEU A 66 -4.12 -15.05 -5.80
CA LEU A 66 -4.84 -13.78 -5.72
C LEU A 66 -5.41 -13.43 -7.10
N ALA A 67 -6.64 -12.90 -7.11
CA ALA A 67 -7.28 -12.36 -8.28
C ALA A 67 -7.52 -10.86 -8.07
N ARG A 68 -7.38 -10.08 -9.14
CA ARG A 68 -7.63 -8.63 -9.12
C ARG A 68 -8.84 -8.32 -9.99
N CYS A 69 -9.70 -7.42 -9.52
CA CYS A 69 -10.80 -6.93 -10.34
C CYS A 69 -10.29 -5.85 -11.30
N THR A 70 -10.14 -6.19 -12.58
CA THR A 70 -9.63 -5.25 -13.58
C THR A 70 -10.74 -4.40 -14.23
N SER A 71 -11.98 -4.88 -14.19
CA SER A 71 -13.15 -4.24 -14.81
C SER A 71 -13.77 -3.13 -13.95
N ALA A 72 -13.74 -3.26 -12.62
CA ALA A 72 -14.20 -2.25 -11.69
C ALA A 72 -13.02 -1.67 -10.91
N LYS A 73 -12.82 -0.35 -10.99
CA LYS A 73 -11.75 0.35 -10.30
C LYS A 73 -12.27 1.01 -9.03
N ALA A 74 -11.54 0.83 -7.93
CA ALA A 74 -11.78 1.61 -6.73
C ALA A 74 -11.49 3.09 -7.03
N ILE A 75 -12.42 3.97 -6.64
CA ILE A 75 -12.26 5.42 -6.76
C ILE A 75 -11.74 5.91 -5.42
N CYS A 76 -10.51 6.43 -5.41
CA CYS A 76 -9.88 6.97 -4.20
C CYS A 76 -10.01 8.50 -4.16
N SER A 77 -10.09 9.07 -2.95
CA SER A 77 -10.07 10.53 -2.76
C SER A 77 -8.68 11.09 -3.07
N THR A 78 -8.63 12.28 -3.70
CA THR A 78 -7.39 13.03 -3.97
C THR A 78 -6.97 13.94 -2.82
N ARG A 79 -7.69 13.95 -1.69
CA ARG A 79 -7.47 14.92 -0.58
C ARG A 79 -6.01 15.04 -0.13
N LYS A 80 -5.28 13.92 -0.02
CA LYS A 80 -3.85 13.95 0.34
C LYS A 80 -2.96 14.62 -0.71
N PHE A 81 -3.31 14.53 -1.99
CA PHE A 81 -2.63 15.27 -3.06
C PHE A 81 -2.93 16.75 -3.00
N ASP A 82 -4.16 17.12 -2.61
CA ASP A 82 -4.55 18.51 -2.43
C ASP A 82 -3.85 19.14 -1.21
N GLU A 83 -3.71 18.40 -0.11
CA GLU A 83 -3.03 18.84 1.12
C GLU A 83 -1.50 18.93 1.00
N HIS A 84 -0.86 17.92 0.40
CA HIS A 84 0.61 17.84 0.35
C HIS A 84 1.22 18.27 -1.00
N GLY A 85 0.38 18.62 -1.97
CA GLY A 85 0.76 18.95 -3.34
C GLY A 85 1.00 17.71 -4.21
N GLU A 86 0.93 17.90 -5.52
CA GLU A 86 0.85 16.78 -6.49
C GLU A 86 2.10 15.91 -6.55
N TRP A 87 3.27 16.48 -6.22
CA TRP A 87 4.57 15.81 -6.28
C TRP A 87 4.94 15.06 -5.01
N HIS A 88 4.13 15.15 -3.95
CA HIS A 88 4.47 14.57 -2.67
C HIS A 88 4.65 13.04 -2.76
N TYR A 89 3.79 12.37 -3.54
CA TYR A 89 3.80 10.92 -3.68
C TYR A 89 5.05 10.44 -4.41
N VAL A 90 5.52 11.21 -5.41
CA VAL A 90 6.78 10.99 -6.11
C VAL A 90 7.96 11.06 -5.16
N LYS A 91 8.04 12.13 -4.38
CA LYS A 91 9.11 12.31 -3.38
C LYS A 91 9.08 11.19 -2.34
N MET A 92 7.89 10.81 -1.88
CA MET A 92 7.70 9.74 -0.91
C MET A 92 8.18 8.40 -1.47
N LEU A 93 7.77 8.01 -2.67
CA LEU A 93 8.16 6.73 -3.28
C LEU A 93 9.67 6.63 -3.53
N LEU A 94 10.34 7.75 -3.85
CA LEU A 94 11.79 7.77 -4.02
C LEU A 94 12.56 7.75 -2.70
N THR A 95 12.04 8.40 -1.65
CA THR A 95 12.75 8.55 -0.37
C THR A 95 12.46 7.43 0.63
N ALA A 96 11.27 6.82 0.60
CA ALA A 96 10.87 5.77 1.52
C ALA A 96 11.80 4.53 1.47
N PRO A 97 12.21 4.01 0.30
CA PRO A 97 13.17 2.90 0.23
C PRO A 97 14.53 3.27 0.83
N PHE A 98 14.99 4.50 0.64
CA PHE A 98 16.23 4.99 1.24
C PHE A 98 16.14 4.98 2.77
N TYR A 99 15.08 5.56 3.35
CA TYR A 99 14.89 5.51 4.80
C TYR A 99 14.73 4.09 5.33
N PHE A 100 14.05 3.21 4.60
CA PHE A 100 13.90 1.80 4.98
C PHE A 100 15.25 1.08 5.07
N VAL A 101 16.15 1.30 4.11
CA VAL A 101 17.47 0.65 4.06
C VAL A 101 18.44 1.25 5.08
N PHE A 102 18.44 2.57 5.26
CA PHE A 102 19.47 3.25 6.07
C PHE A 102 19.06 3.51 7.52
N SER A 103 17.77 3.59 7.86
CA SER A 103 17.32 3.77 9.25
C SER A 103 15.83 3.48 9.46
N ARG A 104 15.53 2.36 10.11
CA ARG A 104 14.15 2.00 10.53
C ARG A 104 13.48 3.09 11.37
N LYS A 105 14.24 3.77 12.24
CA LYS A 105 13.72 4.90 13.05
C LYS A 105 13.38 6.13 12.20
N ALA A 106 14.17 6.42 11.16
CA ALA A 106 13.88 7.53 10.26
C ALA A 106 12.63 7.24 9.41
N PHE A 107 12.47 6.00 8.96
CA PHE A 107 11.24 5.55 8.29
C PHE A 107 10.03 5.66 9.21
N GLU A 108 10.15 5.22 10.47
CA GLU A 108 9.07 5.33 11.47
C GLU A 108 8.62 6.78 11.67
N LYS A 109 9.58 7.70 11.85
CA LYS A 109 9.30 9.13 12.01
C LYS A 109 8.64 9.72 10.76
N PHE A 110 9.12 9.35 9.57
CA PHE A 110 8.52 9.76 8.30
C PHE A 110 7.07 9.26 8.18
N ALA A 111 6.83 7.98 8.51
CA ALA A 111 5.51 7.38 8.45
C ALA A 111 4.54 8.05 9.44
N ARG A 112 4.96 8.26 10.68
CA ARG A 112 4.15 9.00 11.68
C ARG A 112 3.75 10.38 11.18
N ARG A 113 4.72 11.14 10.65
CA ARG A 113 4.48 12.48 10.13
C ARG A 113 3.51 12.51 8.95
N TYR A 114 3.63 11.57 8.03
CA TYR A 114 2.83 11.58 6.80
C TYR A 114 1.43 10.94 6.97
N TRP A 115 1.28 9.95 7.84
CA TRP A 115 0.00 9.27 8.06
C TRP A 115 -0.78 9.76 9.28
N TYR A 116 -0.14 10.29 10.32
CA TYR A 116 -0.79 10.52 11.62
C TYR A 116 -0.72 11.96 12.17
N ASP A 117 0.27 12.79 11.82
CA ASP A 117 0.41 14.15 12.40
C ASP A 117 -0.77 15.10 12.07
N ASN A 118 -1.55 14.82 11.03
CA ASN A 118 -2.68 15.66 10.60
C ASN A 118 -4.04 15.26 11.23
N GLN A 119 -4.10 14.33 12.18
CA GLN A 119 -5.37 13.89 12.80
C GLN A 119 -5.83 14.77 13.99
N ARG A 120 -5.65 16.09 13.92
CA ARG A 120 -6.17 17.03 14.93
C ARG A 120 -7.60 17.46 14.65
#